data_AF-A0AAE1R6F7-F1
#
_entry.id   AF-A0AAE1R6F7-F1
#
_cell.length_a   1.000
_cell.length_b   1.000
_cell.length_c   1.000
_cell.angle_alpha   90.00
_cell.angle_beta   90.00
_cell.angle_gamma   90.00
#
_symmetry.space_group_name_H-M   'P 1'
#
loop_
_entity.id
_entity.type
_entity.pdbx_description
1 polymer ?
#
loop_
_entity_poly.entity_id
_entity_poly.type
_entity_poly.pdbx_seq_one_letter_code
_entity_poly.pdbx_strand_id
1 'polypeptide(L)'
;MEEKTQHLLQPLIQTTTTDSYENYDDYKITSSSNANIILRLVLVIFVVVVSLWANYEASKGFAITIVNEANDQSTFASKRFDLFFVSNDEATRLILKTSKFVENILYPINDHLDSGQPQIKKQVKHVILRLSSRNLTRFVIVKPSRDNHEFVLHISPSILEGPSYKSDMFLALQKGMARIWLWDGQGNAPSNLVNGMIEYITSLASSGSITSESESVEPMKLNRSCWKSKDTRTIVKILNFCEGKKEGFVRRLNKEMKNGWHEKMIDDALGTPAWHLCETYKKEVF
;
A
#
# COMPACT_ATOMS: atom_id res chain seq x y z
N MET A 1 15.87 67.53 55.47
CA MET A 1 14.49 67.57 55.99
C MET A 1 13.61 67.14 54.84
N GLU A 2 13.26 65.85 54.75
CA GLU A 2 12.03 65.26 55.35
C GLU A 2 10.79 65.83 54.65
N GLU A 3 9.79 65.08 54.19
CA GLU A 3 9.26 63.75 54.52
C GLU A 3 8.18 63.46 53.42
N LYS A 4 8.02 62.25 52.86
CA LYS A 4 6.91 61.27 53.16
C LYS A 4 5.52 61.95 53.29
N THR A 5 4.41 61.52 52.70
CA THR A 5 3.66 60.24 52.81
C THR A 5 2.36 60.49 52.00
N GLN A 6 1.86 59.65 51.09
CA GLN A 6 1.13 58.38 51.27
C GLN A 6 -0.32 58.52 51.80
N HIS A 7 -1.25 57.79 51.14
CA HIS A 7 -2.60 57.34 51.60
C HIS A 7 -3.80 58.32 51.44
N LEU A 8 -5.07 57.94 51.18
CA LEU A 8 -5.83 56.68 51.00
C LEU A 8 -7.33 57.07 50.74
N LEU A 9 -8.10 56.21 50.04
CA LEU A 9 -9.57 55.94 50.19
C LEU A 9 -10.55 57.08 49.76
N GLN A 10 -11.77 56.91 49.24
CA GLN A 10 -12.70 55.82 48.86
C GLN A 10 -13.88 56.45 48.06
N PRO A 11 -14.94 55.72 47.62
CA PRO A 11 -15.79 56.10 46.50
C PRO A 11 -17.08 56.82 46.91
N LEU A 12 -17.67 57.59 45.99
CA LEU A 12 -19.06 58.02 46.11
C LEU A 12 -19.99 56.94 45.54
N ILE A 13 -20.71 56.27 46.43
CA ILE A 13 -21.94 55.54 46.12
C ILE A 13 -23.04 56.60 45.97
N GLN A 14 -23.70 56.63 44.81
CA GLN A 14 -25.00 57.30 44.66
C GLN A 14 -26.10 56.24 44.74
N THR A 15 -26.85 56.33 45.84
CA THR A 15 -28.14 55.68 46.04
C THR A 15 -29.21 56.48 45.32
N THR A 16 -30.05 55.84 44.52
CA THR A 16 -31.37 56.40 44.17
C THR A 16 -32.38 55.28 44.26
N THR A 17 -33.21 55.37 45.29
CA THR A 17 -34.44 54.63 45.52
C THR A 17 -35.53 55.20 44.64
N THR A 18 -36.29 54.35 43.95
CA THR A 18 -37.71 54.60 43.67
C THR A 18 -38.41 53.25 43.54
N ASP A 19 -39.36 53.03 44.44
CA ASP A 19 -40.25 51.87 44.51
C ASP A 19 -41.25 51.83 43.35
N SER A 20 -41.57 50.63 42.86
CA SER A 20 -42.96 50.12 42.82
C SER A 20 -43.03 48.72 42.18
N TYR A 21 -43.88 47.89 42.79
CA TYR A 21 -44.16 46.48 42.51
C TYR A 21 -44.72 46.24 41.09
N GLU A 22 -44.28 45.17 40.42
CA GLU A 22 -45.03 43.91 40.25
C GLU A 22 -44.23 42.85 39.46
N ASN A 23 -44.55 41.60 39.76
CA ASN A 23 -43.86 40.35 39.52
C ASN A 23 -44.30 39.72 38.19
N TYR A 24 -43.38 39.18 37.36
CA TYR A 24 -43.58 37.97 36.54
C TYR A 24 -42.24 37.51 35.93
N ASP A 25 -41.66 36.49 36.58
CA ASP A 25 -40.76 35.45 36.06
C ASP A 25 -39.94 35.74 34.78
N ASP A 26 -38.78 36.38 34.95
CA ASP A 26 -37.66 36.23 34.00
C ASP A 26 -36.95 34.91 34.32
N TYR A 27 -37.35 33.84 33.63
CA TYR A 27 -36.59 32.59 33.55
C TYR A 27 -35.31 32.87 32.77
N LYS A 28 -34.35 33.50 33.44
CA LYS A 28 -32.98 33.59 32.97
C LYS A 28 -32.41 32.17 33.01
N ILE A 29 -32.58 31.43 31.92
CA ILE A 29 -31.97 30.12 31.70
C ILE A 29 -30.46 30.35 31.67
N THR A 30 -29.83 30.32 32.84
CA THR A 30 -28.40 30.09 33.00
C THR A 30 -28.08 28.64 32.66
N SER A 31 -28.20 28.28 31.39
CA SER A 31 -27.72 27.00 30.85
C SER A 31 -26.49 27.26 29.98
N SER A 32 -25.38 27.65 30.62
CA SER A 32 -24.12 27.94 29.92
C SER A 32 -22.92 27.21 30.53
N SER A 33 -22.96 26.88 31.83
CA SER A 33 -21.82 26.20 32.50
C SER A 33 -21.78 24.69 32.20
N ASN A 34 -22.90 23.99 32.36
CA ASN A 34 -22.96 22.53 32.16
C ASN A 34 -22.76 22.13 30.68
N ALA A 35 -23.28 22.94 29.75
CA ALA A 35 -23.09 22.71 28.31
C ALA A 35 -21.62 22.80 27.90
N ASN A 36 -20.86 23.76 28.45
CA ASN A 36 -19.43 23.90 28.19
C ASN A 36 -18.61 22.73 28.78
N ILE A 37 -18.99 22.23 29.96
CA ILE A 37 -18.35 21.06 30.57
C ILE A 37 -18.65 19.80 29.76
N ILE A 38 -19.91 19.60 29.35
CA ILE A 38 -20.32 18.48 28.50
C ILE A 38 -19.58 18.53 27.16
N LEU A 39 -19.48 19.69 26.51
CA LEU A 39 -18.76 19.85 25.24
C LEU A 39 -17.28 19.46 25.38
N ARG A 40 -16.62 19.87 26.46
CA ARG A 40 -15.22 19.49 26.74
C ARG A 40 -15.07 17.99 26.94
N LEU A 41 -15.97 17.36 27.70
CA LEU A 41 -15.97 15.91 27.90
C LEU A 41 -16.19 15.17 26.59
N VAL A 42 -17.13 15.63 25.76
CA VAL A 42 -17.40 15.06 24.41
C VAL A 42 -16.17 15.19 23.52
N LEU A 43 -15.48 16.34 23.51
CA LEU A 43 -14.24 16.53 22.75
C LEU A 43 -13.13 15.57 23.20
N VAL A 44 -12.95 15.39 24.51
CA VAL A 44 -11.95 14.45 25.04
C VAL A 44 -12.28 13.01 24.64
N ILE A 45 -13.55 12.59 24.81
CA ILE A 45 -14.01 11.26 24.39
C ILE A 45 -13.80 11.08 22.89
N PHE A 46 -14.12 12.10 22.08
CA PHE A 46 -13.92 12.07 20.63
C PHE A 46 -12.44 11.88 20.28
N VAL A 47 -11.52 12.63 20.90
CA VAL A 47 -10.08 12.47 20.70
C VAL A 47 -9.61 11.06 21.08
N VAL A 48 -10.11 10.52 22.19
CA VAL A 48 -9.79 9.14 22.61
C VAL A 48 -10.28 8.12 21.59
N VAL A 49 -11.52 8.23 21.12
CA VAL A 49 -12.09 7.32 20.11
C VAL A 49 -11.32 7.40 18.80
N VAL A 50 -11.02 8.62 18.31
CA VAL A 50 -10.22 8.82 17.10
C VAL A 50 -8.80 8.25 17.26
N SER A 51 -8.19 8.41 18.43
CA SER A 51 -6.85 7.87 18.70
C SER A 51 -6.84 6.34 18.74
N LEU A 52 -7.84 5.73 19.39
CA LEU A 52 -8.01 4.27 19.40
C LEU A 52 -8.28 3.73 17.99
N TRP A 53 -9.13 4.40 17.22
CA TRP A 53 -9.41 4.02 15.84
C TRP A 53 -8.17 4.16 14.95
N ALA A 54 -7.42 5.25 15.06
CA ALA A 54 -6.19 5.46 14.33
C ALA A 54 -5.13 4.39 14.69
N ASN A 55 -4.98 4.06 15.97
CA ASN A 55 -4.05 3.02 16.42
C ASN A 55 -4.49 1.62 15.96
N TYR A 56 -5.78 1.33 16.01
CA TYR A 56 -6.34 0.08 15.50
C TYR A 56 -6.12 -0.05 13.99
N GLU A 57 -6.38 1.00 13.22
CA GLU A 57 -6.17 0.98 11.77
C GLU A 57 -4.67 0.88 11.42
N ALA A 58 -3.79 1.54 12.19
CA ALA A 58 -2.34 1.38 12.08
C ALA A 58 -1.88 -0.06 12.37
N SER A 59 -2.53 -0.75 13.31
CA SER A 59 -2.17 -2.13 13.71
C SER A 59 -2.53 -3.21 12.69
N LYS A 60 -3.43 -2.93 11.74
CA LYS A 60 -3.79 -3.88 10.66
C LYS A 60 -2.76 -3.94 9.54
N GLY A 61 -1.82 -2.99 9.51
CA GLY A 61 -0.81 -2.85 8.47
C GLY A 61 0.51 -3.52 8.83
N PHE A 62 1.54 -3.07 8.12
CA PHE A 62 2.94 -3.38 8.39
C PHE A 62 3.68 -2.07 8.64
N ALA A 63 4.79 -2.12 9.38
CA ALA A 63 5.64 -0.95 9.57
C ALA A 63 6.23 -0.51 8.21
N ILE A 64 6.42 0.79 8.03
CA ILE A 64 7.04 1.36 6.83
C ILE A 64 8.16 2.30 7.28
N THR A 65 9.37 2.08 6.77
CA THR A 65 10.50 3.00 6.97
C THR A 65 10.96 3.53 5.62
N ILE A 66 11.13 4.84 5.51
CA ILE A 66 11.63 5.49 4.30
C ILE A 66 13.05 5.98 4.56
N VAL A 67 13.99 5.56 3.72
CA VAL A 67 15.42 5.89 3.85
C VAL A 67 15.91 6.50 2.54
N ASN A 68 16.57 7.65 2.63
CA ASN A 68 17.32 8.22 1.52
C ASN A 68 18.81 7.93 1.73
N GLU A 69 19.36 6.98 0.98
CA GLU A 69 20.80 6.66 0.99
C GLU A 69 21.55 7.30 -0.18
N ALA A 70 20.99 8.30 -0.86
CA ALA A 70 21.75 9.05 -1.86
C ALA A 70 22.94 9.71 -1.17
N ASN A 71 24.16 9.23 -1.48
CA ASN A 71 25.42 9.63 -0.83
C ASN A 71 25.66 11.15 -0.81
N ASP A 72 25.01 11.87 -1.71
CA ASP A 72 25.01 13.31 -1.75
C ASP A 72 23.57 13.85 -1.74
N GLN A 73 23.16 14.34 -0.57
CA GLN A 73 21.86 14.99 -0.34
C GLN A 73 21.64 16.18 -1.29
N SER A 74 22.70 16.67 -1.95
CA SER A 74 22.63 17.76 -2.90
C SER A 74 22.12 17.36 -4.29
N THR A 75 22.11 16.05 -4.61
CA THR A 75 21.66 15.54 -5.91
C THR A 75 20.20 15.85 -6.17
N PHE A 76 19.87 16.09 -7.44
CA PHE A 76 18.51 16.41 -7.86
C PHE A 76 17.50 15.33 -7.47
N ALA A 77 17.86 14.05 -7.69
CA ALA A 77 17.04 12.90 -7.31
C ALA A 77 16.81 12.84 -5.80
N SER A 78 17.86 13.05 -4.97
CA SER A 78 17.74 13.07 -3.51
C SER A 78 16.78 14.14 -3.02
N LYS A 79 16.98 15.39 -3.47
CA LYS A 79 16.10 16.52 -3.10
C LYS A 79 14.66 16.27 -3.52
N ARG A 80 14.45 15.74 -4.72
CA ARG A 80 13.12 15.42 -5.23
C ARG A 80 12.47 14.28 -4.43
N PHE A 81 13.24 13.27 -4.02
CA PHE A 81 12.76 12.20 -3.15
C PHE A 81 12.29 12.75 -1.79
N ASP A 82 13.16 13.52 -1.12
CA ASP A 82 12.86 14.10 0.20
C ASP A 82 11.65 15.04 0.14
N LEU A 83 11.57 15.87 -0.89
CA LEU A 83 10.49 16.86 -1.03
C LEU A 83 9.14 16.20 -1.35
N PHE A 84 9.10 15.29 -2.32
CA PHE A 84 7.82 14.79 -2.85
C PHE A 84 7.38 13.46 -2.24
N PHE A 85 8.31 12.63 -1.76
CA PHE A 85 8.00 11.27 -1.31
C PHE A 85 8.15 11.10 0.21
N VAL A 86 9.09 11.80 0.84
CA VAL A 86 9.29 11.75 2.29
C VAL A 86 8.42 12.81 2.99
N SER A 87 8.62 14.09 2.68
CA SER A 87 8.00 15.22 3.41
C SER A 87 6.47 15.25 3.35
N ASN A 88 5.86 14.71 2.29
CA ASN A 88 4.40 14.67 2.11
C ASN A 88 3.80 13.27 2.34
N ASP A 89 4.56 12.32 2.89
CA ASP A 89 4.14 10.94 3.15
C ASP A 89 3.65 10.17 1.90
N GLU A 90 3.96 10.67 0.70
CA GLU A 90 3.52 10.07 -0.56
C GLU A 90 4.12 8.67 -0.74
N ALA A 91 5.36 8.44 -0.31
CA ALA A 91 5.96 7.10 -0.34
C ALA A 91 5.13 6.07 0.45
N THR A 92 4.74 6.41 1.68
CA THR A 92 3.94 5.56 2.55
C THR A 92 2.58 5.27 1.91
N ARG A 93 1.91 6.31 1.39
CA ARG A 93 0.62 6.16 0.69
C ARG A 93 0.73 5.25 -0.52
N LEU A 94 1.78 5.41 -1.34
CA LEU A 94 2.00 4.57 -2.51
C LEU A 94 2.28 3.12 -2.11
N ILE A 95 3.09 2.87 -1.08
CA ILE A 95 3.34 1.51 -0.57
C ILE A 95 2.04 0.87 -0.09
N LEU A 96 1.25 1.54 0.74
CA LEU A 96 -0.02 1.01 1.24
C LEU A 96 -1.03 0.77 0.09
N LYS A 97 -1.13 1.70 -0.86
CA LYS A 97 -2.00 1.58 -2.03
C LYS A 97 -1.63 0.39 -2.91
N THR A 98 -0.35 0.28 -3.27
CA THR A 98 0.15 -0.81 -4.11
C THR A 98 0.09 -2.16 -3.40
N SER A 99 0.34 -2.19 -2.08
CA SER A 99 0.15 -3.36 -1.22
C SER A 99 -1.29 -3.86 -1.27
N LYS A 100 -2.24 -2.99 -0.93
CA LYS A 100 -3.67 -3.32 -0.92
C LYS A 100 -4.16 -3.81 -2.28
N PHE A 101 -3.67 -3.21 -3.37
CA PHE A 101 -3.99 -3.65 -4.72
C PHE A 101 -3.55 -5.11 -4.95
N VAL A 102 -2.30 -5.46 -4.63
CA VAL A 102 -1.79 -6.83 -4.81
C VAL A 102 -2.50 -7.81 -3.88
N GLU A 103 -2.75 -7.42 -2.64
CA GLU A 103 -3.46 -8.24 -1.66
C GLU A 103 -4.88 -8.58 -2.13
N ASN A 104 -5.59 -7.63 -2.73
CA ASN A 104 -6.93 -7.89 -3.28
C ASN A 104 -6.92 -8.92 -4.41
N ILE A 105 -5.83 -8.99 -5.19
CA ILE A 105 -5.66 -9.97 -6.26
C ILE A 105 -5.32 -11.35 -5.69
N LEU A 106 -4.38 -11.40 -4.74
CA LEU A 106 -3.80 -12.66 -4.25
C LEU A 106 -4.52 -13.27 -3.05
N TYR A 107 -5.21 -12.47 -2.25
CA TYR A 107 -5.79 -12.84 -0.95
C TYR A 107 -7.16 -12.16 -0.72
N PRO A 108 -8.17 -12.40 -1.57
CA PRO A 108 -9.47 -11.76 -1.44
C PRO A 108 -10.21 -12.25 -0.20
N ILE A 109 -10.99 -11.34 0.40
CA ILE A 109 -11.68 -11.52 1.69
C ILE A 109 -12.68 -12.71 1.64
N ASN A 110 -13.29 -12.97 0.49
CA ASN A 110 -14.35 -13.98 0.36
C ASN A 110 -13.81 -15.42 0.39
N ASP A 111 -12.52 -15.64 0.16
CA ASP A 111 -11.91 -16.99 0.13
C ASP A 111 -11.79 -17.62 1.54
N HIS A 112 -12.15 -16.89 2.61
CA HIS A 112 -12.22 -17.43 3.97
C HIS A 112 -13.43 -18.34 4.21
N LEU A 113 -14.47 -18.26 3.37
CA LEU A 113 -15.74 -18.96 3.59
C LEU A 113 -15.85 -20.31 2.86
N ASP A 114 -15.21 -20.48 1.70
CA ASP A 114 -15.58 -21.57 0.78
C ASP A 114 -14.69 -22.82 0.83
N SER A 115 -13.49 -22.80 1.44
CA SER A 115 -12.54 -23.93 1.31
C SER A 115 -12.21 -24.74 2.56
N GLY A 116 -12.85 -24.48 3.71
CA GLY A 116 -12.56 -25.19 4.97
C GLY A 116 -11.13 -25.01 5.52
N GLN A 117 -10.23 -24.40 4.73
CA GLN A 117 -8.91 -23.97 5.14
C GLN A 117 -8.80 -22.45 5.00
N PRO A 118 -8.49 -21.72 6.09
CA PRO A 118 -8.23 -20.29 5.99
C PRO A 118 -7.03 -20.07 5.06
N GLN A 119 -7.19 -19.28 4.00
CA GLN A 119 -6.05 -18.83 3.22
C GLN A 119 -5.13 -18.03 4.14
N ILE A 120 -3.95 -18.59 4.42
CA ILE A 120 -2.93 -17.91 5.20
C ILE A 120 -2.22 -16.95 4.25
N LYS A 121 -2.66 -15.70 4.29
CA LYS A 121 -1.97 -14.54 3.72
C LYS A 121 -0.49 -14.56 4.12
N LYS A 122 0.40 -14.23 3.17
CA LYS A 122 1.83 -14.07 3.45
C LYS A 122 2.04 -13.05 4.56
N GLN A 123 2.91 -13.35 5.53
CA GLN A 123 3.18 -12.39 6.60
C GLN A 123 4.20 -11.34 6.10
N VAL A 124 3.85 -10.08 6.24
CA VAL A 124 4.73 -8.93 5.98
C VAL A 124 4.63 -8.05 7.23
N LYS A 125 5.75 -7.85 7.93
CA LYS A 125 5.81 -7.06 9.17
C LYS A 125 6.38 -5.68 8.95
N HIS A 126 7.33 -5.55 8.03
CA HIS A 126 8.05 -4.29 7.81
C HIS A 126 8.50 -4.17 6.36
N VAL A 127 8.26 -3.01 5.75
CA VAL A 127 8.78 -2.65 4.43
C VAL A 127 9.64 -1.42 4.54
N ILE A 128 10.88 -1.53 4.13
CA ILE A 128 11.85 -0.43 4.10
C ILE A 128 11.97 0.05 2.65
N LEU A 129 11.48 1.24 2.35
CA LEU A 129 11.74 1.89 1.07
C LEU A 129 13.06 2.64 1.14
N ARG A 130 13.94 2.38 0.19
CA ARG A 130 15.28 2.94 0.18
C ARG A 130 15.64 3.51 -1.18
N LEU A 131 15.85 4.82 -1.24
CA LEU A 131 16.50 5.42 -2.41
C LEU A 131 17.97 5.02 -2.40
N SER A 132 18.42 4.32 -3.45
CA SER A 132 19.79 3.80 -3.52
C SER A 132 20.80 4.91 -3.81
N SER A 133 22.04 4.74 -3.37
CA SER A 133 23.13 5.71 -3.64
C SER A 133 23.55 5.80 -5.11
N ARG A 134 23.18 4.80 -5.92
CA ARG A 134 23.57 4.67 -7.32
C ARG A 134 22.42 4.11 -8.14
N ASN A 135 22.48 4.37 -9.44
CA ASN A 135 21.56 3.75 -10.39
C ASN A 135 21.70 2.23 -10.37
N LEU A 136 20.55 1.56 -10.41
CA LEU A 136 20.43 0.11 -10.37
C LEU A 136 20.15 -0.42 -11.78
N THR A 137 20.31 -1.73 -11.97
CA THR A 137 19.97 -2.41 -13.24
C THR A 137 18.46 -2.44 -13.51
N ARG A 138 17.65 -2.24 -12.48
CA ARG A 138 16.18 -2.16 -12.54
C ARG A 138 15.72 -1.02 -11.66
N PHE A 139 14.59 -0.42 -11.99
CA PHE A 139 13.98 0.65 -11.19
C PHE A 139 13.72 0.26 -9.74
N VAL A 140 13.35 -1.00 -9.48
CA VAL A 140 13.19 -1.54 -8.14
C VAL A 140 13.92 -2.88 -8.01
N ILE A 141 14.55 -3.09 -6.86
CA ILE A 141 15.08 -4.39 -6.44
C ILE A 141 14.55 -4.68 -5.03
N VAL A 142 13.90 -5.83 -4.87
CA VAL A 142 13.39 -6.29 -3.56
C VAL A 142 14.38 -7.27 -2.96
N LYS A 143 14.74 -7.06 -1.69
CA LYS A 143 15.54 -8.02 -0.91
C LYS A 143 14.82 -8.34 0.40
N PRO A 144 14.75 -9.61 0.81
CA PRO A 144 14.42 -9.92 2.20
C PRO A 144 15.52 -9.37 3.11
N SER A 145 15.13 -8.90 4.29
CA SER A 145 16.06 -8.57 5.36
C SER A 145 16.45 -9.84 6.14
N ARG A 146 17.09 -9.68 7.29
CA ARG A 146 17.46 -10.79 8.18
C ARG A 146 16.25 -11.47 8.82
N ASP A 147 15.15 -10.74 9.01
CA ASP A 147 13.84 -11.29 9.37
C ASP A 147 13.07 -11.65 8.08
N ASN A 148 12.55 -12.87 8.01
CA ASN A 148 11.79 -13.40 6.87
C ASN A 148 10.49 -12.63 6.55
N HIS A 149 10.08 -11.69 7.41
CA HIS A 149 8.91 -10.83 7.21
C HIS A 149 9.24 -9.35 7.02
N GLU A 150 10.53 -9.02 6.92
CA GLU A 150 11.00 -7.67 6.62
C GLU A 150 11.59 -7.62 5.21
N PHE A 151 11.21 -6.60 4.43
CA PHE A 151 11.62 -6.46 3.04
C PHE A 151 12.18 -5.07 2.76
N VAL A 152 13.24 -4.99 1.97
CA VAL A 152 13.85 -3.74 1.52
C VAL A 152 13.58 -3.55 0.03
N LEU A 153 12.90 -2.44 -0.30
CA LEU A 153 12.67 -1.96 -1.66
C LEU A 153 13.76 -0.95 -2.01
N HIS A 154 14.77 -1.39 -2.75
CA HIS A 154 15.80 -0.51 -3.29
C HIS A 154 15.29 0.16 -4.58
N ILE A 155 15.19 1.48 -4.57
CA ILE A 155 14.77 2.30 -5.70
C ILE A 155 15.99 2.90 -6.39
N SER A 156 16.01 2.86 -7.72
CA SER A 156 17.03 3.52 -8.53
C SER A 156 16.79 5.03 -8.59
N PRO A 157 17.78 5.89 -8.31
CA PRO A 157 17.68 7.35 -8.44
C PRO A 157 17.21 7.84 -9.81
N SER A 158 17.57 7.12 -10.89
CA SER A 158 17.16 7.42 -12.27
C SER A 158 15.66 7.59 -12.47
N ILE A 159 14.81 6.95 -11.66
CA ILE A 159 13.34 7.15 -11.70
C ILE A 159 12.98 8.61 -11.48
N LEU A 160 13.75 9.30 -10.63
CA LEU A 160 13.46 10.65 -10.19
C LEU A 160 14.04 11.72 -11.12
N GLU A 161 14.81 11.33 -12.14
CA GLU A 161 15.41 12.29 -13.08
C GLU A 161 14.45 12.66 -14.21
N GLY A 162 13.55 11.72 -14.59
CA GLY A 162 12.60 11.91 -15.68
C GLY A 162 11.41 12.83 -15.36
N PRO A 163 10.64 13.25 -16.39
CA PRO A 163 9.42 14.05 -16.22
C PRO A 163 8.25 13.23 -15.64
N SER A 164 8.21 11.92 -15.89
CA SER A 164 7.14 11.01 -15.46
C SER A 164 7.41 10.34 -14.10
N TYR A 165 8.34 10.89 -13.30
CA TYR A 165 8.87 10.26 -12.09
C TYR A 165 7.81 9.77 -11.09
N LYS A 166 6.65 10.42 -11.01
CA LYS A 166 5.53 9.98 -10.15
C LYS A 166 4.93 8.65 -10.63
N SER A 167 4.70 8.53 -11.94
CA SER A 167 4.18 7.32 -12.56
C SER A 167 5.22 6.19 -12.49
N ASP A 168 6.48 6.51 -12.80
CA ASP A 168 7.58 5.55 -12.75
C ASP A 168 7.81 5.03 -11.32
N MET A 169 7.73 5.92 -10.30
CA MET A 169 7.76 5.52 -8.90
C MET A 169 6.58 4.61 -8.54
N PHE A 170 5.36 4.96 -8.96
CA PHE A 170 4.18 4.13 -8.72
C PHE A 170 4.36 2.72 -9.32
N LEU A 171 4.80 2.61 -10.57
CA LEU A 171 5.02 1.32 -11.23
C LEU A 171 6.16 0.53 -10.55
N ALA A 172 7.23 1.20 -10.14
CA ALA A 172 8.33 0.55 -9.41
C ALA A 172 7.85 0.00 -8.05
N LEU A 173 7.07 0.77 -7.29
CA LEU A 173 6.49 0.31 -6.03
C LEU A 173 5.46 -0.80 -6.25
N GLN A 174 4.65 -0.72 -7.32
CA GLN A 174 3.70 -1.76 -7.69
C GLN A 174 4.41 -3.10 -7.97
N LYS A 175 5.50 -3.08 -8.74
CA LYS A 175 6.35 -4.27 -8.97
C LYS A 175 6.99 -4.78 -7.68
N GLY A 176 7.48 -3.85 -6.85
CA GLY A 176 8.07 -4.16 -5.55
C GLY A 176 7.10 -4.87 -4.62
N MET A 177 5.91 -4.32 -4.44
CA MET A 177 4.87 -4.92 -3.60
C MET A 177 4.35 -6.24 -4.18
N ALA A 178 4.24 -6.37 -5.51
CA ALA A 178 3.91 -7.64 -6.14
C ALA A 178 4.95 -8.73 -5.80
N ARG A 179 6.24 -8.41 -5.87
CA ARG A 179 7.32 -9.33 -5.47
C ARG A 179 7.26 -9.70 -3.98
N ILE A 180 6.94 -8.74 -3.10
CA ILE A 180 6.84 -8.97 -1.66
C ILE A 180 5.68 -9.91 -1.33
N TRP A 181 4.50 -9.70 -1.91
CA TRP A 181 3.30 -10.47 -1.57
C TRP A 181 3.21 -11.84 -2.23
N LEU A 182 3.92 -12.05 -3.34
CA LEU A 182 4.01 -13.35 -3.99
C LEU A 182 4.86 -14.33 -3.18
N TRP A 183 4.42 -15.58 -3.12
CA TRP A 183 5.26 -16.71 -2.76
C TRP A 183 6.16 -17.07 -3.95
N ASP A 184 7.41 -17.45 -3.67
CA ASP A 184 8.36 -17.88 -4.69
C ASP A 184 8.76 -19.35 -4.56
N GLY A 185 7.93 -20.15 -3.89
CA GLY A 185 8.17 -21.57 -3.72
C GLY A 185 9.39 -21.88 -2.88
N GLN A 186 9.66 -21.09 -1.83
CA GLN A 186 10.90 -21.14 -1.04
C GLN A 186 12.15 -20.90 -1.90
N GLY A 187 12.04 -20.02 -2.89
CA GLY A 187 13.08 -19.74 -3.88
C GLY A 187 13.23 -20.77 -5.00
N ASN A 188 12.43 -21.85 -5.01
CA ASN A 188 12.53 -22.92 -6.02
C ASN A 188 11.65 -22.69 -7.25
N ALA A 189 10.71 -21.74 -7.21
CA ALA A 189 9.89 -21.43 -8.37
C ALA A 189 10.76 -20.83 -9.50
N PRO A 190 10.51 -21.20 -10.78
CA PRO A 190 11.25 -20.63 -11.90
C PRO A 190 11.20 -19.11 -11.90
N SER A 191 12.36 -18.46 -11.91
CA SER A 191 12.47 -17.00 -11.81
C SER A 191 11.65 -16.27 -12.87
N ASN A 192 11.58 -16.82 -14.09
CA ASN A 192 10.80 -16.23 -15.18
C ASN A 192 9.30 -16.29 -14.91
N LEU A 193 8.81 -17.38 -14.32
CA LEU A 193 7.40 -17.50 -13.94
C LEU A 193 7.04 -16.47 -12.87
N VAL A 194 7.87 -16.36 -11.82
CA VAL A 194 7.65 -15.39 -10.76
C VAL A 194 7.72 -13.95 -11.30
N ASN A 195 8.69 -13.64 -12.16
CA ASN A 195 8.77 -12.34 -12.84
C ASN A 195 7.54 -12.10 -13.73
N GLY A 196 7.05 -13.11 -14.44
CA GLY A 196 5.83 -13.02 -15.25
C GLY A 196 4.59 -12.74 -14.39
N MET A 197 4.47 -13.35 -13.22
CA MET A 197 3.37 -13.06 -12.27
C MET A 197 3.44 -11.63 -11.75
N ILE A 198 4.66 -11.12 -11.45
CA ILE A 198 4.88 -9.74 -11.02
C ILE A 198 4.44 -8.76 -12.13
N GLU A 199 4.88 -9.00 -13.36
CA GLU A 199 4.51 -8.15 -14.50
C GLU A 199 3.01 -8.25 -14.82
N TYR A 200 2.40 -9.44 -14.74
CA TYR A 200 0.96 -9.63 -14.90
C TYR A 200 0.18 -8.81 -13.88
N ILE A 201 0.47 -8.96 -12.58
CA ILE A 201 -0.19 -8.21 -11.51
C ILE A 201 0.02 -6.70 -11.69
N THR A 202 1.23 -6.29 -12.07
CA THR A 202 1.51 -4.87 -12.33
C THR A 202 0.72 -4.34 -13.53
N SER A 203 0.57 -5.14 -14.59
CA SER A 203 -0.18 -4.76 -15.78
C SER A 203 -1.65 -4.49 -15.47
N LEU A 204 -2.24 -5.22 -14.51
CA LEU A 204 -3.61 -4.97 -14.03
C LEU A 204 -3.74 -3.59 -13.37
N ALA A 205 -2.70 -3.09 -12.70
CA ALA A 205 -2.71 -1.77 -12.09
C ALA A 205 -2.59 -0.64 -13.13
N SER A 206 -1.88 -0.89 -14.23
CA SER A 206 -1.75 0.05 -15.34
C SER A 206 -2.87 -0.06 -16.38
N SER A 207 -3.73 -1.09 -16.31
CA SER A 207 -4.76 -1.40 -17.31
C SER A 207 -5.99 -0.50 -17.34
N GLY A 208 -5.95 0.65 -16.66
CA GLY A 208 -6.66 1.84 -17.17
C GLY A 208 -6.08 2.37 -18.50
N SER A 209 -4.97 1.81 -18.96
CA SER A 209 -4.23 2.18 -20.17
C SER A 209 -3.42 0.99 -20.74
N ILE A 210 -4.03 -0.19 -20.94
CA ILE A 210 -3.43 -1.18 -21.86
C ILE A 210 -3.83 -0.77 -23.27
N THR A 211 -2.93 -0.11 -23.98
CA THR A 211 -2.89 -0.22 -25.44
C THR A 211 -2.60 -1.68 -25.76
N SER A 212 -3.59 -2.34 -26.36
CA SER A 212 -3.36 -3.54 -27.16
C SER A 212 -2.37 -3.21 -28.26
N GLU A 213 -1.07 -3.27 -27.99
CA GLU A 213 -0.08 -3.44 -29.05
C GLU A 213 -0.09 -4.92 -29.45
N SER A 214 -0.89 -5.15 -30.49
CA SER A 214 -0.82 -6.31 -31.37
C SER A 214 0.53 -6.32 -32.08
N GLU A 215 1.62 -6.58 -31.36
CA GLU A 215 2.85 -7.04 -31.99
C GLU A 215 2.77 -8.56 -32.13
N SER A 216 2.89 -8.99 -33.39
CA SER A 216 2.96 -10.39 -33.78
C SER A 216 3.97 -11.10 -32.90
N VAL A 217 3.47 -12.05 -32.11
CA VAL A 217 4.35 -12.99 -31.44
C VAL A 217 5.04 -13.76 -32.55
N GLU A 218 6.37 -13.76 -32.57
CA GLU A 218 7.11 -14.68 -33.44
C GLU A 218 6.62 -16.11 -33.13
N PRO A 219 6.39 -17.01 -34.11
CA PRO A 219 5.90 -18.37 -33.87
C PRO A 219 6.86 -19.16 -32.99
N MET A 220 6.73 -18.95 -31.69
CA MET A 220 7.59 -19.53 -30.69
C MET A 220 7.15 -20.98 -30.54
N LYS A 221 8.12 -21.90 -30.56
CA LYS A 221 7.89 -23.31 -30.24
C LYS A 221 7.50 -23.43 -28.77
N LEU A 222 6.26 -23.11 -28.44
CA LEU A 222 5.64 -23.39 -27.16
C LEU A 222 5.71 -24.90 -26.97
N ASN A 223 6.59 -25.32 -26.06
CA ASN A 223 6.68 -26.68 -25.60
C ASN A 223 5.46 -26.99 -24.70
N ARG A 224 5.27 -28.25 -24.30
CA ARG A 224 4.21 -28.67 -23.36
C ARG A 224 4.22 -27.91 -22.03
N SER A 225 5.30 -27.19 -21.73
CA SER A 225 5.46 -26.32 -20.57
C SER A 225 5.63 -24.85 -20.97
N CYS A 226 4.58 -24.22 -21.47
CA CYS A 226 4.61 -22.83 -21.93
C CYS A 226 5.04 -21.82 -20.85
N TRP A 227 4.76 -22.12 -19.58
CA TRP A 227 5.21 -21.36 -18.41
C TRP A 227 6.73 -21.39 -18.16
N LYS A 228 7.50 -22.24 -18.87
CA LYS A 228 8.96 -22.29 -18.82
C LYS A 228 9.62 -21.36 -19.85
N SER A 229 8.86 -20.51 -20.53
CA SER A 229 9.43 -19.53 -21.47
C SER A 229 10.50 -18.67 -20.79
N LYS A 230 11.53 -18.29 -21.54
CA LYS A 230 12.53 -17.31 -21.09
C LYS A 230 12.04 -15.87 -21.24
N ASP A 231 11.03 -15.65 -22.07
CA ASP A 231 10.44 -14.35 -22.30
C ASP A 231 9.30 -14.08 -21.30
N THR A 232 9.49 -13.06 -20.48
CA THR A 232 8.50 -12.60 -19.49
C THR A 232 7.21 -12.15 -20.15
N ARG A 233 7.25 -11.53 -21.35
CA ARG A 233 6.03 -11.08 -22.04
C ARG A 233 5.15 -12.26 -22.44
N THR A 234 5.76 -13.31 -22.97
CA THR A 234 5.08 -14.58 -23.26
C THR A 234 4.42 -15.16 -22.01
N ILE A 235 5.11 -15.17 -20.87
CA ILE A 235 4.53 -15.65 -19.61
C ILE A 235 3.32 -14.79 -19.21
N VAL A 236 3.40 -13.46 -19.29
CA VAL A 236 2.26 -12.58 -18.97
C VAL A 236 1.03 -12.91 -19.85
N LYS A 237 1.23 -13.11 -21.16
CA LYS A 237 0.14 -13.48 -22.08
C LYS A 237 -0.47 -14.84 -21.70
N ILE A 238 0.34 -15.81 -21.33
CA ILE A 238 -0.13 -17.13 -20.85
C ILE A 238 -0.89 -17.00 -19.53
N LEU A 239 -0.39 -16.23 -18.56
CA LEU A 239 -1.08 -16.01 -17.29
C LEU A 239 -2.45 -15.36 -17.51
N ASN A 240 -2.53 -14.36 -18.40
CA ASN A 240 -3.78 -13.72 -18.79
C ASN A 240 -4.76 -14.71 -19.45
N PHE A 241 -4.25 -15.59 -20.32
CA PHE A 241 -5.06 -16.65 -20.94
C PHE A 241 -5.59 -17.63 -19.89
N CYS A 242 -4.75 -18.08 -18.95
CA CYS A 242 -5.15 -18.98 -17.86
C CYS A 242 -6.21 -18.34 -16.95
N GLU A 243 -6.10 -17.05 -16.66
CA GLU A 243 -7.11 -16.28 -15.93
C GLU A 243 -8.45 -16.21 -16.69
N GLY A 244 -8.41 -16.02 -18.01
CA GLY A 244 -9.62 -16.06 -18.85
C GLY A 244 -10.29 -17.43 -18.94
N LYS A 245 -9.52 -18.53 -18.81
CA LYS A 245 -10.08 -19.90 -18.81
C LYS A 245 -10.56 -20.33 -17.43
N LYS A 246 -9.89 -19.88 -16.36
CA LYS A 246 -10.27 -20.19 -14.98
C LYS A 246 -9.87 -19.04 -14.07
N GLU A 247 -10.81 -18.14 -13.84
CA GLU A 247 -10.64 -16.97 -12.99
C GLU A 247 -10.04 -17.32 -11.62
N GLY A 248 -9.10 -16.49 -11.15
CA GLY A 248 -8.33 -16.69 -9.92
C GLY A 248 -7.17 -17.66 -10.09
N PHE A 249 -6.70 -17.90 -11.32
CA PHE A 249 -5.59 -18.82 -11.58
C PHE A 249 -4.29 -18.39 -10.90
N VAL A 250 -3.87 -17.14 -11.07
CA VAL A 250 -2.66 -16.55 -10.48
C VAL A 250 -2.75 -16.59 -8.96
N ARG A 251 -3.94 -16.34 -8.41
CA ARG A 251 -4.21 -16.46 -6.98
C ARG A 251 -4.00 -17.88 -6.46
N ARG A 252 -4.61 -18.88 -7.10
CA ARG A 252 -4.45 -20.29 -6.72
C ARG A 252 -3.00 -20.74 -6.86
N LEU A 253 -2.34 -20.38 -7.95
CA LEU A 253 -0.92 -20.69 -8.15
C LEU A 253 -0.06 -20.08 -7.03
N ASN A 254 -0.29 -18.83 -6.67
CA ASN A 254 0.40 -18.20 -5.54
C ASN A 254 0.17 -18.96 -4.22
N LYS A 255 -1.07 -19.42 -3.97
CA LYS A 255 -1.41 -20.22 -2.79
C LYS A 255 -0.63 -21.55 -2.76
N GLU A 256 -0.58 -22.29 -3.87
CA GLU A 256 0.16 -23.56 -3.96
C GLU A 256 1.67 -23.35 -3.71
N MET A 257 2.23 -22.24 -4.17
CA MET A 257 3.66 -21.91 -3.99
C MET A 257 4.07 -21.61 -2.54
N LYS A 258 3.14 -21.57 -1.57
CA LYS A 258 3.44 -21.19 -0.18
C LYS A 258 4.52 -22.09 0.46
N ASN A 259 4.42 -23.40 0.26
CA ASN A 259 5.24 -24.39 0.97
C ASN A 259 6.37 -24.97 0.11
N GLY A 260 6.61 -24.44 -1.09
CA GLY A 260 7.61 -24.96 -2.02
C GLY A 260 7.18 -24.79 -3.47
N TRP A 261 7.93 -25.36 -4.40
CA TRP A 261 7.58 -25.40 -5.82
C TRP A 261 7.59 -26.84 -6.34
N HIS A 262 6.54 -27.22 -7.06
CA HIS A 262 6.54 -28.41 -7.92
C HIS A 262 5.79 -28.13 -9.22
N GLU A 263 6.19 -28.77 -10.32
CA GLU A 263 5.59 -28.46 -11.63
C GLU A 263 4.08 -28.72 -11.68
N LYS A 264 3.58 -29.71 -10.93
CA LYS A 264 2.15 -30.02 -10.84
C LYS A 264 1.30 -28.88 -10.25
N MET A 265 1.89 -27.90 -9.54
CA MET A 265 1.13 -26.78 -8.95
C MET A 265 0.39 -25.97 -10.02
N ILE A 266 0.90 -25.94 -11.24
CA ILE A 266 0.23 -25.27 -12.36
C ILE A 266 -1.02 -26.06 -12.79
N ASP A 267 -0.90 -27.39 -12.88
CA ASP A 267 -2.03 -28.27 -13.16
C ASP A 267 -3.09 -28.15 -12.04
N ASP A 268 -2.67 -28.11 -10.77
CA ASP A 268 -3.54 -27.98 -9.62
C ASP A 268 -4.28 -26.63 -9.60
N ALA A 269 -3.56 -25.54 -9.87
CA ALA A 269 -4.15 -24.20 -9.99
C ALA A 269 -5.15 -24.11 -11.16
N LEU A 270 -4.89 -24.80 -12.28
CA LEU A 270 -5.79 -24.91 -13.42
C LEU A 270 -6.92 -25.92 -13.19
N GLY A 271 -6.73 -26.93 -12.36
CA GLY A 271 -7.62 -28.09 -12.24
C GLY A 271 -7.62 -29.01 -13.47
N THR A 272 -6.72 -28.79 -14.43
CA THR A 272 -6.53 -29.61 -15.63
C THR A 272 -5.05 -29.61 -16.03
N PRO A 273 -4.57 -30.61 -16.80
CA PRO A 273 -3.18 -30.64 -17.22
C PRO A 273 -2.82 -29.41 -18.06
N ALA A 274 -1.83 -28.64 -17.62
CA ALA A 274 -1.48 -27.35 -18.18
C ALA A 274 -0.99 -27.43 -19.64
N TRP A 275 -0.46 -28.59 -20.05
CA TRP A 275 -0.05 -28.82 -21.44
C TRP A 275 -1.21 -28.68 -22.43
N HIS A 276 -2.44 -29.08 -22.06
CA HIS A 276 -3.61 -28.90 -22.91
C HIS A 276 -3.89 -27.42 -23.18
N LEU A 277 -3.72 -26.57 -22.15
CA LEU A 277 -3.92 -25.13 -22.30
C LEU A 277 -2.79 -24.47 -23.08
N CYS A 278 -1.55 -24.94 -22.94
CA CYS A 278 -0.44 -24.49 -23.79
C CYS A 278 -0.68 -24.82 -25.27
N GLU A 279 -1.24 -26.00 -25.58
CA GLU A 279 -1.62 -26.37 -26.95
C GLU A 279 -2.77 -25.52 -27.48
N THR A 280 -3.81 -25.29 -26.67
CA THR A 280 -4.94 -24.43 -27.04
C THR A 280 -4.48 -23.00 -27.29
N TYR A 281 -3.67 -22.43 -26.40
CA TYR A 281 -3.08 -21.09 -26.57
C TYR A 281 -2.29 -21.01 -27.88
N LYS A 282 -1.49 -22.03 -28.20
CA LYS A 282 -0.74 -22.09 -29.45
C LYS A 282 -1.65 -22.04 -30.69
N LYS A 283 -2.84 -22.67 -30.65
CA LYS A 283 -3.81 -22.65 -31.76
C LYS A 283 -4.64 -21.36 -31.84
N GLU A 284 -4.88 -20.71 -30.70
CA GLU A 284 -5.68 -19.47 -30.66
C GLU A 284 -4.85 -18.23 -31.02
N VAL A 285 -3.52 -18.30 -30.85
CA VAL A 285 -2.59 -17.18 -31.11
C VAL A 285 -1.81 -17.32 -32.41
N PHE A 286 -1.63 -18.55 -32.93
CA PHE A 286 -0.95 -18.85 -34.19
C PHE A 286 -1.82 -19.73 -35.09
#